data_AF-A0A7S9ZCH7-F1
#
_entry.id   AF-A0A7S9ZCH7-F1
#
_cell.length_a   1.000
_cell.length_b   1.000
_cell.length_c   1.000
_cell.angle_alpha   90.00
_cell.angle_beta   90.00
_cell.angle_gamma   90.00
#
_symmetry.space_group_name_H-M   'P 1'
#
loop_
_entity.id
_entity.type
_entity.pdbx_description
1 polymer ?
#
loop_
_entity_poly.entity_id
_entity_poly.type
_entity_poly.pdbx_seq_one_letter_code
_entity_poly.pdbx_strand_id
1 'polypeptide(L)'
;MALLVAMAAQFLSDHYGAPVMLMAILLGIPFHFLSQEPRMAAGIQFAGRTVLRIGVALLGLRISAQLLEGIGVAEAIMLAMAVVTTIGAGIWLAPRFGRSGYFGFLAGGSVAICGASAALAISALLPKRHVAEDDVTFTVVGVTVLSSVAMIIYPMIVTSLGLSTHMAGIFLGGTIHDVAQVVGAGYSISDETGDLSTLVKLFRVMMLAPVILVASMILRKAHLEAGEGGNAPPLIPAFVAGFIALAVLGTMQLVPPMITEGVNLVSRSCLVVAVAAVGMKTSLQAFASVGRSALALLITLTLLIAALVAIGLAVLA
;
A
#
# COMPACT_ATOMS: atom_id res chain seq x y z
N MET A 1 -21.12 9.45 -5.65
CA MET A 1 -21.23 8.58 -4.47
C MET A 1 -19.89 8.28 -3.81
N ALA A 2 -18.93 7.63 -4.48
CA ALA A 2 -17.61 7.32 -3.88
C ALA A 2 -16.90 8.54 -3.26
N LEU A 3 -17.00 9.71 -3.89
CA LEU A 3 -16.50 10.96 -3.30
C LEU A 3 -17.18 11.34 -1.98
N LEU A 4 -18.52 11.20 -1.90
CA LEU A 4 -19.26 11.48 -0.66
C LEU A 4 -18.87 10.53 0.46
N VAL A 5 -18.73 9.24 0.14
CA VAL A 5 -18.24 8.22 1.09
C VAL A 5 -16.83 8.57 1.57
N ALA A 6 -15.94 8.99 0.66
CA ALA A 6 -14.59 9.42 1.01
C ALA A 6 -14.56 10.67 1.90
N MET A 7 -15.43 11.66 1.63
CA MET A 7 -15.57 12.84 2.47
C MET A 7 -16.09 12.47 3.87
N ALA A 8 -17.07 11.58 3.96
CA ALA A 8 -17.56 11.07 5.25
C ALA A 8 -16.45 10.33 6.02
N ALA A 9 -15.67 9.49 5.33
CA ALA A 9 -14.52 8.80 5.92
C ALA A 9 -13.45 9.77 6.43
N GLN A 10 -13.16 10.82 5.66
CA GLN A 10 -12.22 11.87 6.06
C GLN A 10 -12.73 12.61 7.30
N PHE A 11 -14.00 13.00 7.32
CA PHE A 11 -14.63 13.63 8.49
C PHE A 11 -14.52 12.78 9.76
N LEU A 12 -14.85 11.48 9.66
CA LEU A 12 -14.71 10.54 10.76
C LEU A 12 -13.25 10.37 11.21
N SER A 13 -12.31 10.33 10.26
CA SER A 13 -10.88 10.26 10.55
C SER A 13 -10.41 11.48 11.34
N ASP A 14 -10.81 12.68 10.91
CA ASP A 14 -10.35 13.94 11.52
C ASP A 14 -10.96 14.17 12.91
N HIS A 15 -12.16 13.66 13.19
CA HIS A 15 -12.83 13.83 14.48
C HIS A 15 -12.54 12.72 15.49
N TYR A 16 -12.32 11.48 15.03
CA TYR A 16 -12.20 10.31 15.91
C TYR A 16 -10.82 9.63 15.82
N GLY A 17 -9.89 10.13 15.00
CA GLY A 17 -8.55 9.56 14.84
C GLY A 17 -8.52 8.20 14.14
N ALA A 18 -9.66 7.74 13.60
CA ALA A 18 -9.75 6.46 12.91
C ALA A 18 -8.97 6.51 11.58
N PRO A 19 -8.32 5.41 11.15
CA PRO A 19 -7.59 5.39 9.88
C PRO A 19 -8.52 5.65 8.69
N VAL A 20 -8.28 6.73 7.94
CA VAL A 20 -9.18 7.18 6.85
C VAL A 20 -9.41 6.10 5.79
N MET A 21 -8.39 5.33 5.42
CA MET A 21 -8.52 4.27 4.42
C MET A 21 -9.43 3.14 4.91
N LEU A 22 -9.35 2.78 6.19
CA LEU A 22 -10.25 1.81 6.80
C LEU A 22 -11.69 2.31 6.75
N MET A 23 -11.90 3.55 7.17
CA MET A 23 -13.23 4.19 7.17
C MET A 23 -13.81 4.27 5.76
N ALA A 24 -12.99 4.62 4.76
CA ALA A 24 -13.42 4.71 3.37
C ALA A 24 -13.96 3.36 2.85
N ILE A 25 -13.30 2.25 3.17
CA ILE A 25 -13.76 0.91 2.79
C ILE A 25 -15.02 0.53 3.57
N LEU A 26 -14.98 0.64 4.89
CA LEU A 26 -16.07 0.22 5.77
C LEU A 26 -17.36 0.98 5.47
N LEU A 27 -17.27 2.29 5.23
CA LEU A 27 -18.41 3.11 4.82
C LEU A 27 -18.83 2.84 3.38
N GLY A 28 -17.93 2.38 2.51
CA GLY A 28 -18.24 2.01 1.12
C GLY A 28 -19.06 0.73 1.02
N ILE A 29 -18.78 -0.28 1.84
CA ILE A 29 -19.41 -1.61 1.79
C ILE A 29 -20.95 -1.57 1.85
N PRO A 30 -21.61 -0.81 2.77
CA PRO A 30 -23.07 -0.70 2.79
C PRO A 30 -23.68 -0.23 1.47
N PHE A 31 -22.93 0.51 0.65
CA PHE A 31 -23.36 0.97 -0.67
C PHE A 31 -23.06 -0.03 -1.79
N HIS A 32 -22.83 -1.30 -1.48
CA HIS A 32 -22.52 -2.34 -2.47
C HIS A 32 -23.54 -2.43 -3.60
N PHE A 33 -24.82 -2.33 -3.27
CA PHE A 33 -25.92 -2.38 -4.24
C PHE A 33 -25.78 -1.32 -5.36
N LEU A 34 -25.18 -0.16 -5.08
CA LEU A 34 -24.93 0.87 -6.09
C LEU A 34 -23.85 0.48 -7.11
N SER A 35 -22.97 -0.46 -6.77
CA SER A 35 -22.00 -0.99 -7.75
C SER A 35 -22.63 -1.95 -8.77
N GLN A 36 -23.79 -2.52 -8.44
CA GLN A 36 -24.56 -3.38 -9.33
C GLN A 36 -25.54 -2.58 -10.20
N GLU A 37 -25.91 -1.38 -9.76
CA GLU A 37 -26.78 -0.46 -10.50
C GLU A 37 -26.06 0.10 -11.73
N PRO A 38 -26.53 -0.15 -12.97
CA PRO A 38 -25.79 0.18 -14.20
C PRO A 38 -25.40 1.67 -14.31
N ARG A 39 -26.26 2.57 -13.82
CA ARG A 39 -26.01 4.02 -13.84
C ARG A 39 -24.87 4.46 -12.92
N MET A 40 -24.66 3.76 -11.81
CA MET A 40 -23.65 4.11 -10.79
C MET A 40 -22.37 3.27 -10.92
N ALA A 41 -22.49 2.04 -11.44
CA ALA A 41 -21.39 1.08 -11.61
C ALA A 41 -20.21 1.68 -12.38
N ALA A 42 -20.47 2.41 -13.48
CA ALA A 42 -19.43 3.03 -14.30
C ALA A 42 -18.60 4.06 -13.52
N GLY A 43 -19.25 4.92 -12.72
CA GLY A 43 -18.58 5.93 -11.90
C GLY A 43 -17.77 5.32 -10.76
N ILE A 44 -18.30 4.28 -10.10
CA ILE A 44 -17.59 3.53 -9.06
C ILE A 44 -16.38 2.79 -9.67
N GLN A 45 -16.52 2.25 -10.88
CA GLN A 45 -15.41 1.63 -11.58
C GLN A 45 -14.32 2.62 -11.99
N PHE A 46 -14.71 3.81 -12.46
CA PHE A 46 -13.80 4.90 -12.78
C PHE A 46 -13.01 5.35 -11.54
N ALA A 47 -13.68 5.57 -10.41
CA ALA A 47 -13.05 5.95 -9.16
C ALA A 47 -12.04 4.89 -8.67
N GLY A 48 -12.44 3.62 -8.64
CA GLY A 48 -11.56 2.54 -8.18
C GLY A 48 -10.37 2.23 -9.09
N ARG A 49 -10.35 2.70 -10.35
CA ARG A 49 -9.27 2.41 -11.31
C ARG A 49 -8.51 3.65 -11.76
N THR A 50 -9.20 4.62 -12.35
CA THR A 50 -8.58 5.79 -12.97
C THR A 50 -8.12 6.78 -11.91
N VAL A 51 -9.01 7.12 -10.96
CA VAL A 51 -8.67 8.05 -9.88
C VAL A 51 -7.56 7.47 -9.00
N LEU A 52 -7.59 6.16 -8.75
CA LEU A 52 -6.49 5.44 -8.09
C LEU A 52 -5.15 5.67 -8.79
N ARG A 53 -5.09 5.42 -10.11
CA ARG A 53 -3.85 5.56 -10.91
C ARG A 53 -3.33 6.99 -10.90
N ILE A 54 -4.22 7.97 -10.95
CA ILE A 54 -3.86 9.39 -10.82
C ILE A 54 -3.24 9.63 -9.44
N GLY A 55 -3.91 9.20 -8.35
CA GLY A 55 -3.38 9.35 -7.00
C GLY A 55 -1.99 8.73 -6.82
N VAL A 56 -1.81 7.49 -7.30
CA VAL A 56 -0.51 6.81 -7.27
C VAL A 56 0.54 7.57 -8.09
N ALA A 57 0.23 8.06 -9.29
CA ALA A 57 1.18 8.83 -10.09
C ALA A 57 1.62 10.12 -9.36
N LEU A 58 0.66 10.88 -8.82
CA LEU A 58 0.93 12.14 -8.11
C LEU A 58 1.80 11.95 -6.86
N LEU A 59 1.78 10.77 -6.24
CA LEU A 59 2.61 10.44 -5.08
C LEU A 59 4.11 10.52 -5.39
N GLY A 60 4.49 10.40 -6.68
CA GLY A 60 5.87 10.54 -7.12
C GLY A 60 6.47 11.90 -6.78
N LEU A 61 5.70 12.98 -6.82
CA LEU A 61 6.22 14.33 -6.56
C LEU A 61 6.65 14.55 -5.10
N ARG A 62 6.17 13.71 -4.18
CA ARG A 62 6.55 13.76 -2.75
C ARG A 62 7.99 13.28 -2.50
N ILE A 63 8.65 12.71 -3.51
CA ILE A 63 9.95 12.06 -3.40
C ILE A 63 11.07 13.08 -3.58
N SER A 64 12.05 13.06 -2.69
CA SER A 64 13.27 13.87 -2.80
C SER A 64 14.54 13.07 -2.52
N ALA A 65 15.68 13.55 -3.01
CA ALA A 65 17.00 12.97 -2.70
C ALA A 65 17.32 13.01 -1.19
N GLN A 66 16.74 13.97 -0.45
CA GLN A 66 16.91 14.08 1.00
C GLN A 66 16.38 12.86 1.76
N LEU A 67 15.45 12.10 1.16
CA LEU A 67 14.89 10.90 1.79
C LEU A 67 15.94 9.82 2.02
N LEU A 68 16.95 9.73 1.15
CA LEU A 68 18.01 8.72 1.24
C LEU A 68 19.08 9.11 2.27
N GLU A 69 19.40 10.41 2.37
CA GLU A 69 20.32 10.95 3.37
C GLU A 69 19.75 10.81 4.78
N GLY A 70 18.44 11.00 4.95
CA GLY A 70 17.77 10.91 6.26
C GLY A 70 17.56 9.49 6.81
N ILE A 71 17.70 8.45 5.97
CA ILE A 71 17.51 7.04 6.38
C ILE A 71 18.85 6.33 6.59
N GLY A 72 19.87 6.67 5.80
CA GLY A 72 21.12 5.92 5.74
C GLY A 72 21.10 4.84 4.65
N VAL A 73 22.23 4.66 3.97
CA VAL A 73 22.34 3.75 2.82
C VAL A 73 22.19 2.29 3.24
N ALA A 74 22.74 1.91 4.39
CA ALA A 74 22.69 0.55 4.90
C ALA A 74 21.24 0.15 5.25
N GLU A 75 20.52 1.04 5.92
CA GLU A 75 19.12 0.92 6.28
C GLU A 75 18.23 0.90 5.04
N ALA A 76 18.49 1.75 4.04
CA ALA A 76 17.77 1.75 2.77
C ALA A 76 17.93 0.41 2.03
N ILE A 77 19.14 -0.16 1.98
CA ILE A 77 19.40 -1.48 1.40
C ILE A 77 18.66 -2.57 2.19
N MET A 78 18.75 -2.55 3.52
CA MET A 78 18.05 -3.49 4.40
C MET A 78 16.53 -3.45 4.16
N LEU A 79 15.93 -2.26 4.08
CA LEU A 79 14.51 -2.06 3.81
C LEU A 79 14.12 -2.56 2.42
N ALA A 80 14.92 -2.28 1.40
CA ALA A 80 14.69 -2.79 0.04
C ALA A 80 14.73 -4.33 0.00
N MET A 81 15.70 -4.93 0.70
CA MET A 81 15.80 -6.38 0.83
C MET A 81 14.61 -6.97 1.60
N ALA A 82 14.15 -6.31 2.67
CA ALA A 82 12.95 -6.72 3.39
C ALA A 82 11.72 -6.69 2.47
N VAL A 83 11.55 -5.64 1.67
CA VAL A 83 10.46 -5.53 0.68
C VAL A 83 10.49 -6.70 -0.31
N VAL A 84 11.64 -6.92 -0.97
CA VAL A 84 11.79 -7.99 -1.97
C VAL A 84 11.56 -9.36 -1.34
N THR A 85 12.10 -9.59 -0.14
CA THR A 85 11.97 -10.87 0.58
C THR A 85 10.52 -11.12 0.99
N THR A 86 9.81 -10.12 1.53
CA THR A 86 8.40 -10.26 1.90
C THR A 86 7.51 -10.53 0.68
N ILE A 87 7.77 -9.87 -0.46
CA ILE A 87 7.04 -10.14 -1.71
C ILE A 87 7.31 -11.58 -2.19
N GLY A 88 8.58 -11.98 -2.27
CA GLY A 88 8.98 -13.32 -2.67
C GLY A 88 8.40 -14.40 -1.75
N ALA A 89 8.44 -14.17 -0.44
CA ALA A 89 7.82 -15.04 0.56
C ALA A 89 6.30 -15.11 0.37
N GLY A 90 5.63 -14.01 0.05
CA GLY A 90 4.19 -14.01 -0.27
C GLY A 90 3.87 -14.93 -1.44
N ILE A 91 4.61 -14.81 -2.55
CA ILE A 91 4.46 -15.66 -3.74
C ILE A 91 4.74 -17.13 -3.40
N TRP A 92 5.79 -17.40 -2.62
CA TRP A 92 6.22 -18.76 -2.28
C TRP A 92 5.35 -19.45 -1.22
N LEU A 93 4.83 -18.70 -0.25
CA LEU A 93 3.97 -19.22 0.82
C LEU A 93 2.52 -19.38 0.38
N ALA A 94 2.01 -18.55 -0.55
CA ALA A 94 0.60 -18.58 -0.94
C ALA A 94 0.05 -19.98 -1.27
N PRO A 95 0.75 -20.85 -2.03
CA PRO A 95 0.27 -22.22 -2.29
C PRO A 95 0.08 -23.07 -1.02
N ARG A 96 0.87 -22.85 0.03
CA ARG A 96 0.74 -23.55 1.32
C ARG A 96 -0.52 -23.14 2.08
N PHE A 97 -1.05 -21.96 1.78
CA PHE A 97 -2.33 -21.47 2.29
C PHE A 97 -3.49 -21.74 1.32
N GLY A 98 -3.27 -22.55 0.26
CA GLY A 98 -4.29 -22.85 -0.75
C GLY A 98 -4.63 -21.68 -1.66
N ARG A 99 -3.68 -20.75 -1.87
CA ARG A 99 -3.83 -19.55 -2.70
C ARG A 99 -2.85 -19.55 -3.87
N SER A 100 -3.20 -18.83 -4.94
CA SER A 100 -2.34 -18.71 -6.11
C SER A 100 -1.10 -17.84 -5.83
N GLY A 101 -0.03 -18.03 -6.59
CA GLY A 101 1.13 -17.13 -6.55
C GLY A 101 0.79 -15.67 -6.86
N TYR A 102 -0.26 -15.43 -7.67
CA TYR A 102 -0.79 -14.09 -7.95
C TYR A 102 -1.39 -13.43 -6.70
N PHE A 103 -2.16 -14.19 -5.90
CA PHE A 103 -2.63 -13.74 -4.60
C PHE A 103 -1.44 -13.52 -3.64
N GLY A 104 -0.42 -14.38 -3.69
CA GLY A 104 0.80 -14.21 -2.93
C GLY A 104 1.56 -12.92 -3.25
N PHE A 105 1.65 -12.55 -4.54
CA PHE A 105 2.22 -11.27 -4.97
C PHE A 105 1.38 -10.08 -4.49
N LEU A 106 0.05 -10.17 -4.59
CA LEU A 106 -0.87 -9.17 -4.07
C LEU A 106 -0.67 -8.97 -2.56
N ALA A 107 -0.78 -10.04 -1.77
CA ALA A 107 -0.62 -10.01 -0.32
C ALA A 107 0.78 -9.55 0.11
N GLY A 108 1.83 -10.12 -0.49
CA GLY A 108 3.22 -9.77 -0.22
C GLY A 108 3.54 -8.32 -0.55
N GLY A 109 3.13 -7.83 -1.71
CA GLY A 109 3.32 -6.43 -2.10
C GLY A 109 2.53 -5.45 -1.24
N SER A 110 1.30 -5.82 -0.85
CA SER A 110 0.52 -5.04 0.11
C SER A 110 1.22 -4.92 1.45
N VAL A 111 1.66 -6.02 2.04
CA VAL A 111 2.37 -6.01 3.32
C VAL A 111 3.72 -5.27 3.21
N ALA A 112 4.45 -5.50 2.12
CA ALA A 112 5.81 -4.98 1.96
C ALA A 112 5.89 -3.47 1.71
N ILE A 113 4.88 -2.84 1.12
CA ILE A 113 5.00 -1.46 0.61
C ILE A 113 4.16 -0.49 1.46
N CYS A 114 2.86 -0.41 1.19
CA CYS A 114 1.96 0.61 1.76
C CYS A 114 0.54 0.09 2.04
N GLY A 115 0.35 -1.23 2.08
CA GLY A 115 -0.94 -1.86 2.34
C GLY A 115 -1.90 -1.68 1.18
N ALA A 116 -2.87 -0.78 1.37
CA ALA A 116 -4.03 -0.59 0.50
C ALA A 116 -3.66 -0.15 -0.91
N SER A 117 -2.88 0.93 -1.06
CA SER A 117 -2.56 1.46 -2.39
C SER A 117 -1.67 0.51 -3.20
N ALA A 118 -0.79 -0.26 -2.55
CA ALA A 118 -0.04 -1.33 -3.19
C ALA A 118 -0.95 -2.47 -3.68
N ALA A 119 -1.92 -2.91 -2.86
CA ALA A 119 -2.89 -3.93 -3.27
C ALA A 119 -3.63 -3.51 -4.55
N LEU A 120 -4.07 -2.25 -4.57
CA LEU A 120 -4.84 -1.70 -5.67
C LEU A 120 -3.99 -1.48 -6.93
N ALA A 121 -2.75 -1.01 -6.78
CA ALA A 121 -1.82 -0.86 -7.90
C ALA A 121 -1.42 -2.22 -8.50
N ILE A 122 -1.12 -3.21 -7.66
CA ILE A 122 -0.76 -4.57 -8.08
C ILE A 122 -1.95 -5.25 -8.77
N SER A 123 -3.14 -5.22 -8.17
CA SER A 123 -4.34 -5.80 -8.78
C SER A 123 -4.70 -5.19 -10.13
N ALA A 124 -4.36 -3.91 -10.37
CA ALA A 124 -4.54 -3.28 -11.67
C ALA A 124 -3.61 -3.80 -12.77
N LEU A 125 -2.53 -4.52 -12.42
CA LEU A 125 -1.64 -5.22 -13.36
C LEU A 125 -2.04 -6.68 -13.57
N LEU A 126 -2.59 -7.32 -12.55
CA LEU A 126 -2.82 -8.76 -12.56
C LEU A 126 -3.96 -9.13 -13.51
N PRO A 127 -3.86 -10.26 -14.24
CA PRO A 127 -4.97 -10.75 -15.05
C PRO A 127 -6.19 -11.02 -14.18
N LYS A 128 -7.35 -10.46 -14.57
CA LYS A 128 -8.62 -10.59 -13.80
C LYS A 128 -9.05 -12.03 -13.54
N ARG A 129 -8.64 -12.98 -14.40
CA ARG A 129 -8.91 -14.41 -14.23
C ARG A 129 -8.14 -15.06 -13.07
N HIS A 130 -7.16 -14.37 -12.47
CA HIS A 130 -6.26 -14.93 -11.46
C HIS A 130 -6.37 -14.28 -10.09
N VAL A 131 -7.00 -13.11 -10.01
CA VAL A 131 -7.26 -12.38 -8.77
C VAL A 131 -8.69 -11.85 -8.84
N ALA A 132 -9.54 -12.35 -7.94
CA ALA A 132 -10.91 -11.87 -7.82
C ALA A 132 -10.93 -10.46 -7.21
N GLU A 133 -11.97 -9.66 -7.48
CA GLU A 133 -12.12 -8.35 -6.82
C GLU A 133 -12.19 -8.51 -5.28
N ASP A 134 -12.77 -9.61 -4.82
CA ASP A 134 -12.81 -9.98 -3.40
C ASP A 134 -11.41 -10.11 -2.81
N ASP A 135 -10.49 -10.86 -3.44
CA ASP A 135 -9.11 -11.04 -2.97
C ASP A 135 -8.40 -9.70 -2.73
N VAL A 136 -8.66 -8.71 -3.59
CA VAL A 136 -8.15 -7.35 -3.44
C VAL A 136 -8.74 -6.69 -2.21
N THR A 137 -10.06 -6.70 -2.06
CA THR A 137 -10.70 -6.13 -0.88
C THR A 137 -10.20 -6.79 0.40
N PHE A 138 -10.12 -8.11 0.46
CA PHE A 138 -9.63 -8.82 1.64
C PHE A 138 -8.21 -8.46 2.00
N THR A 139 -7.35 -8.39 0.98
CA THR A 139 -5.98 -7.97 1.18
C THR A 139 -5.95 -6.57 1.77
N VAL A 140 -6.70 -5.62 1.18
CA VAL A 140 -6.77 -4.24 1.66
C VAL A 140 -7.31 -4.16 3.09
N VAL A 141 -8.45 -4.75 3.38
CA VAL A 141 -9.04 -4.73 4.73
C VAL A 141 -8.11 -5.40 5.74
N GLY A 142 -7.59 -6.58 5.40
CA GLY A 142 -6.70 -7.35 6.26
C GLY A 142 -5.43 -6.57 6.61
N VAL A 143 -4.73 -6.01 5.62
CA VAL A 143 -3.53 -5.20 5.89
C VAL A 143 -3.87 -3.92 6.65
N THR A 144 -5.01 -3.28 6.39
CA THR A 144 -5.42 -2.09 7.14
C THR A 144 -5.71 -2.43 8.61
N VAL A 145 -6.41 -3.53 8.89
CA VAL A 145 -6.66 -4.00 10.27
C VAL A 145 -5.34 -4.36 10.97
N LEU A 146 -4.48 -5.15 10.31
CA LEU A 146 -3.17 -5.51 10.86
C LEU A 146 -2.31 -4.27 11.12
N SER A 147 -2.41 -3.27 10.26
CA SER A 147 -1.70 -2.01 10.41
C SER A 147 -2.28 -1.15 11.54
N SER A 148 -3.60 -1.18 11.80
CA SER A 148 -4.20 -0.57 12.99
C SER A 148 -3.71 -1.23 14.28
N VAL A 149 -3.64 -2.56 14.28
CA VAL A 149 -3.11 -3.32 15.40
C VAL A 149 -1.64 -2.97 15.63
N ALA A 150 -0.83 -2.95 14.57
CA ALA A 150 0.58 -2.59 14.63
C ALA A 150 0.80 -1.14 15.10
N MET A 151 -0.03 -0.19 14.67
CA MET A 151 0.02 1.21 15.12
C MET A 151 -0.09 1.35 16.64
N ILE A 152 -0.93 0.53 17.28
CA ILE A 152 -1.13 0.58 18.73
C ILE A 152 -0.05 -0.24 19.45
N ILE A 153 0.24 -1.45 18.96
CA ILE A 153 1.09 -2.41 19.65
C ILE A 153 2.58 -2.10 19.48
N TYR A 154 3.03 -1.73 18.27
CA TYR A 154 4.46 -1.60 18.00
C TYR A 154 5.13 -0.47 18.79
N PRO A 155 4.51 0.72 19.00
CA PRO A 155 5.08 1.73 19.88
C PRO A 155 5.33 1.23 21.31
N MET A 156 4.42 0.42 21.86
CA MET A 156 4.58 -0.19 23.18
C MET A 156 5.74 -1.20 23.20
N ILE A 157 5.90 -1.97 22.12
CA ILE A 157 7.00 -2.93 21.99
C ILE A 157 8.34 -2.20 21.92
N VAL A 158 8.51 -1.22 21.01
CA VAL A 158 9.81 -0.56 20.83
C VAL A 158 10.23 0.27 22.04
N THR A 159 9.27 0.89 22.75
CA THR A 159 9.54 1.65 23.98
C THR A 159 9.87 0.74 25.15
N SER A 160 9.17 -0.40 25.32
CA SER A 160 9.49 -1.38 26.38
C SER A 160 10.82 -2.08 26.18
N LEU A 161 11.25 -2.26 24.92
CA LEU A 161 12.58 -2.76 24.58
C LEU A 161 13.69 -1.70 24.74
N GLY A 162 13.35 -0.44 25.03
CA GLY A 162 14.31 0.64 25.17
C GLY A 162 15.07 0.96 23.87
N LEU A 163 14.44 0.74 22.70
CA LEU A 163 15.07 1.06 21.43
C LEU A 163 15.33 2.56 21.32
N SER A 164 16.45 2.93 20.70
CA SER A 164 16.75 4.34 20.41
C SER A 164 15.68 4.94 19.48
N THR A 165 15.53 6.26 19.54
CA THR A 165 14.62 7.03 18.66
C THR A 165 14.80 6.67 17.19
N HIS A 166 16.06 6.48 16.77
CA HIS A 166 16.42 6.05 15.43
C HIS A 166 15.91 4.63 15.11
N MET A 167 16.25 3.64 15.94
CA MET A 167 15.81 2.25 15.72
C MET A 167 14.29 2.10 15.76
N ALA A 168 13.62 2.81 16.66
CA ALA A 168 12.17 2.86 16.73
C ALA A 168 11.58 3.45 15.44
N GLY A 169 12.16 4.54 14.92
CA GLY A 169 11.73 5.16 13.66
C GLY A 169 11.83 4.20 12.47
N ILE A 170 12.99 3.55 12.30
CA ILE A 170 13.20 2.56 11.24
C ILE A 170 12.25 1.38 11.40
N PHE A 171 12.08 0.85 12.61
CA PHE A 171 11.19 -0.29 12.85
C PHE A 171 9.74 0.05 12.53
N LEU A 172 9.20 1.15 13.06
CA LEU A 172 7.80 1.54 12.82
C LEU A 172 7.53 1.82 11.34
N GLY A 173 8.37 2.60 10.68
CA GLY A 173 8.23 2.87 9.25
C GLY A 173 8.44 1.63 8.38
N GLY A 174 9.34 0.73 8.81
CA GLY A 174 9.72 -0.50 8.13
C GLY A 174 8.66 -1.60 8.20
N THR A 175 7.71 -1.53 9.14
CA THR A 175 6.85 -2.68 9.47
C THR A 175 5.35 -2.35 9.46
N ILE A 176 4.91 -1.18 9.94
CA ILE A 176 3.51 -0.76 9.82
C ILE A 176 3.17 -0.58 8.34
N HIS A 177 1.94 -0.90 7.91
CA HIS A 177 1.61 -1.01 6.49
C HIS A 177 1.10 0.31 5.91
N ASP A 178 0.28 1.06 6.64
CA ASP A 178 -0.32 2.31 6.17
C ASP A 178 0.48 3.55 6.59
N VAL A 179 0.51 4.58 5.74
CA VAL A 179 1.27 5.81 5.98
C VAL A 179 0.72 6.60 7.16
N ALA A 180 -0.59 6.80 7.25
CA ALA A 180 -1.19 7.59 8.33
C ALA A 180 -0.99 6.92 9.68
N GLN A 181 -1.02 5.59 9.68
CA GLN A 181 -0.82 4.78 10.88
C GLN A 181 0.65 4.76 11.35
N VAL A 182 1.61 4.74 10.41
CA VAL A 182 3.03 4.96 10.74
C VAL A 182 3.22 6.31 11.39
N VAL A 183 2.70 7.38 10.77
CA VAL A 183 2.81 8.75 11.27
C VAL A 183 2.26 8.82 12.69
N GLY A 184 1.02 8.36 12.91
CA GLY A 184 0.40 8.37 14.23
C GLY A 184 1.18 7.56 15.27
N ALA A 185 1.71 6.39 14.89
CA ALA A 185 2.53 5.56 15.78
C ALA A 185 3.87 6.25 16.13
N GLY A 186 4.57 6.83 15.15
CA GLY A 186 5.87 7.44 15.33
C GLY A 186 5.83 8.69 16.21
N TYR A 187 4.93 9.63 15.89
CA TYR A 187 4.77 10.87 16.70
C TYR A 187 4.19 10.61 18.09
N SER A 188 3.59 9.44 18.34
CA SER A 188 3.19 9.06 19.70
C SER A 188 4.39 8.76 20.62
N ILE A 189 5.58 8.52 20.05
CA ILE A 189 6.83 8.30 20.79
C ILE A 189 7.61 9.61 20.93
N SER A 190 7.93 10.25 19.80
CA SER A 190 8.60 11.56 19.74
C SER A 190 8.53 12.13 18.32
N ASP A 191 8.79 13.44 18.18
CA ASP A 191 8.85 14.09 16.85
C ASP A 191 9.92 13.48 15.95
N GLU A 192 11.10 13.19 16.49
CA GLU A 192 12.21 12.60 15.75
C GLU A 192 11.88 11.16 15.28
N THR A 193 11.21 10.34 16.12
CA THR A 193 10.70 9.03 15.69
C THR A 193 9.61 9.17 14.63
N GLY A 194 8.73 10.15 14.76
CA GLY A 194 7.67 10.46 13.81
C GLY A 194 8.22 10.81 12.42
N ASP A 195 9.17 11.73 12.37
CA ASP A 195 9.84 12.15 11.14
C ASP A 195 10.54 10.97 10.46
N LEU A 196 11.39 10.25 11.21
CA LEU A 196 12.15 9.13 10.64
C LEU A 196 11.26 7.98 10.18
N SER A 197 10.25 7.59 10.96
CA SER A 197 9.32 6.53 10.57
C SER A 197 8.53 6.90 9.32
N THR A 198 8.16 8.17 9.18
CA THR A 198 7.52 8.70 7.98
C THR A 198 8.44 8.60 6.78
N LEU A 199 9.71 9.01 6.90
CA LEU A 199 10.70 8.90 5.84
C LEU A 199 10.87 7.43 5.38
N VAL A 200 11.08 6.51 6.32
CA VAL A 200 11.23 5.08 6.03
C VAL A 200 10.01 4.49 5.34
N LYS A 201 8.80 4.85 5.78
CA LYS A 201 7.57 4.41 5.12
C LYS A 201 7.47 4.97 3.70
N LEU A 202 7.79 6.24 3.50
CA LEU A 202 7.80 6.82 2.15
C LEU A 202 8.81 6.11 1.25
N PHE A 203 9.99 5.75 1.77
CA PHE A 203 10.95 4.95 1.02
C PHE A 203 10.36 3.62 0.52
N ARG A 204 9.67 2.88 1.40
CA ARG A 204 8.96 1.66 1.01
C ARG A 204 7.87 1.91 -0.01
N VAL A 205 7.12 3.01 0.12
CA VAL A 205 6.11 3.42 -0.88
C VAL A 205 6.76 3.64 -2.25
N MET A 206 7.96 4.22 -2.31
CA MET A 206 8.68 4.42 -3.57
C MET A 206 9.03 3.11 -4.28
N MET A 207 9.26 2.04 -3.50
CA MET A 207 9.52 0.70 -4.04
C MET A 207 8.32 0.12 -4.82
N LEU A 208 7.15 0.74 -4.76
CA LEU A 208 6.01 0.36 -5.60
C LEU A 208 6.35 0.47 -7.10
N ALA A 209 6.95 1.57 -7.55
CA ALA A 209 7.27 1.76 -8.96
C ALA A 209 8.23 0.69 -9.53
N PRO A 210 9.41 0.41 -8.93
CA PRO A 210 10.28 -0.65 -9.42
C PRO A 210 9.63 -2.03 -9.32
N VAL A 211 8.89 -2.34 -8.25
CA VAL A 211 8.17 -3.61 -8.12
C VAL A 211 7.14 -3.80 -9.23
N ILE A 212 6.33 -2.77 -9.51
CA ILE A 212 5.32 -2.78 -10.56
C ILE A 212 5.96 -2.90 -11.95
N LEU A 213 7.08 -2.21 -12.20
CA LEU A 213 7.82 -2.29 -13.46
C LEU A 213 8.33 -3.71 -13.71
N VAL A 214 9.01 -4.30 -12.72
CA VAL A 214 9.51 -5.68 -12.80
C VAL A 214 8.38 -6.67 -12.98
N ALA A 215 7.30 -6.54 -12.20
CA ALA A 215 6.12 -7.39 -12.34
C ALA A 215 5.50 -7.27 -13.74
N SER A 216 5.39 -6.06 -14.30
CA SER A 216 4.85 -5.86 -15.64
C SER A 216 5.70 -6.55 -16.71
N MET A 217 7.02 -6.47 -16.60
CA MET A 217 7.95 -7.15 -17.52
C MET A 217 7.80 -8.68 -17.45
N ILE A 218 7.73 -9.25 -16.24
CA ILE A 218 7.56 -10.70 -16.03
C ILE A 218 6.20 -11.17 -16.59
N LEU A 219 5.11 -10.47 -16.25
CA LEU A 219 3.76 -10.84 -16.68
C LEU A 219 3.59 -10.72 -18.20
N ARG A 220 4.16 -9.67 -18.80
CA ARG A 220 4.15 -9.49 -20.25
C ARG A 220 4.90 -10.61 -20.96
N LYS A 221 6.08 -10.98 -20.47
CA LYS A 221 6.87 -12.10 -21.02
C LYS A 221 6.07 -13.41 -20.95
N ALA A 222 5.48 -13.72 -19.79
CA ALA A 222 4.67 -14.92 -19.62
C ALA A 222 3.45 -14.95 -20.56
N HIS A 223 2.78 -13.82 -20.79
CA HIS A 223 1.66 -13.73 -21.74
C HIS A 223 2.11 -13.98 -23.19
N LEU A 224 3.27 -13.45 -23.60
CA LEU A 224 3.82 -13.67 -24.94
C LEU A 224 4.24 -15.13 -25.15
N GLU A 225 4.85 -15.76 -24.14
CA GLU A 225 5.27 -17.16 -24.19
C GLU A 225 4.09 -18.14 -24.18
N ALA A 226 3.00 -17.83 -23.48
CA ALA A 226 1.81 -18.65 -23.43
C ALA A 226 0.95 -18.59 -24.71
N GLY A 227 1.29 -17.73 -25.67
CA GLY A 227 0.53 -17.57 -26.92
C GLY A 227 -0.91 -17.10 -26.70
N GLU A 228 -1.20 -16.46 -25.56
CA GLU A 228 -2.55 -15.99 -25.23
C GLU A 228 -2.99 -14.90 -26.20
N GLY A 229 -4.13 -15.09 -26.86
CA GLY A 229 -4.73 -14.07 -27.73
C GLY A 229 -5.19 -12.84 -26.94
N GLY A 230 -4.85 -11.64 -27.41
CA GLY A 230 -5.22 -10.37 -26.77
C GLY A 230 -4.04 -9.40 -26.65
N ASN A 231 -4.28 -8.23 -26.07
CA ASN A 231 -3.22 -7.26 -25.79
C ASN A 231 -2.44 -7.66 -24.54
N ALA A 232 -1.14 -7.89 -24.69
CA ALA A 232 -0.25 -8.10 -23.56
C ALA A 232 -0.25 -6.88 -22.61
N PRO A 233 -0.02 -7.07 -21.30
CA PRO A 233 0.14 -5.96 -20.36
C PRO A 233 1.18 -4.93 -20.85
N PRO A 234 0.96 -3.62 -20.64
CA PRO A 234 1.88 -2.59 -21.11
C PRO A 234 3.23 -2.70 -20.39
N LEU A 235 4.36 -2.54 -21.10
CA LEU A 235 5.71 -2.64 -20.52
C LEU A 235 5.88 -1.71 -19.32
N ILE A 236 5.47 -0.46 -19.50
CA ILE A 236 5.46 0.57 -18.46
C ILE A 236 4.04 1.09 -18.37
N PRO A 237 3.27 0.75 -17.32
CA PRO A 237 1.95 1.33 -17.10
C PRO A 237 2.04 2.85 -17.04
N ALA A 238 1.10 3.56 -17.68
CA ALA A 238 1.16 5.02 -17.79
C ALA A 238 1.26 5.74 -16.42
N PHE A 239 0.62 5.21 -15.39
CA PHE A 239 0.69 5.78 -14.03
C PHE A 239 2.07 5.61 -13.38
N VAL A 240 2.82 4.58 -13.76
CA VAL A 240 4.20 4.33 -13.29
C VAL A 240 5.15 5.26 -14.00
N ALA A 241 4.98 5.46 -15.31
CA ALA A 241 5.71 6.48 -16.05
C ALA A 241 5.46 7.88 -15.46
N GLY A 242 4.20 8.21 -15.15
CA GLY A 242 3.83 9.45 -14.47
C GLY A 242 4.46 9.57 -13.08
N PHE A 243 4.45 8.50 -12.28
CA PHE A 243 5.11 8.46 -10.99
C PHE A 243 6.62 8.73 -11.11
N ILE A 244 7.32 8.04 -12.01
CA ILE A 244 8.76 8.20 -12.21
C ILE A 244 9.08 9.63 -12.66
N ALA A 245 8.33 10.16 -13.63
CA ALA A 245 8.52 11.53 -14.11
C ALA A 245 8.34 12.55 -12.97
N LEU A 246 7.29 12.42 -12.17
CA LEU A 246 7.04 13.30 -11.03
C LEU A 246 8.08 13.13 -9.91
N ALA A 247 8.58 11.92 -9.68
CA ALA A 247 9.67 11.66 -8.73
C ALA A 247 10.98 12.33 -9.14
N VAL A 248 11.32 12.28 -10.43
CA VAL A 248 12.49 13.00 -10.97
C VAL A 248 12.31 14.51 -10.80
N LEU A 249 11.13 15.05 -11.13
CA LEU A 249 10.84 16.48 -10.96
C LEU A 249 10.91 16.94 -9.48
N GLY A 250 10.38 16.13 -8.56
CA GLY A 250 10.46 16.38 -7.11
C GLY A 250 11.90 16.35 -6.61
N THR A 251 12.69 15.37 -7.07
CA THR A 251 14.11 15.23 -6.72
C THR A 251 14.96 16.40 -7.20
N MET A 252 14.70 16.91 -8.41
CA MET A 252 15.41 18.07 -8.95
C MET A 252 14.97 19.40 -8.33
N GLN A 253 14.01 19.39 -7.38
CA GLN A 253 13.43 20.58 -6.74
C GLN A 253 12.92 21.63 -7.75
N LEU A 254 12.51 21.18 -8.94
CA LEU A 254 12.01 22.05 -10.00
C LEU A 254 10.59 22.56 -9.74
N VAL A 255 9.92 22.01 -8.72
CA VAL A 255 8.54 22.34 -8.36
C VAL A 255 8.51 23.10 -7.02
N PRO A 256 7.93 24.31 -6.98
CA PRO A 256 7.77 25.09 -5.75
C PRO A 256 7.05 24.31 -4.63
N PRO A 257 7.43 24.49 -3.35
CA PRO A 257 6.83 23.78 -2.22
C PRO A 257 5.30 23.86 -2.16
N MET A 258 4.74 25.04 -2.44
CA MET A 258 3.29 25.28 -2.43
C MET A 258 2.54 24.41 -3.46
N ILE A 259 3.15 24.15 -4.62
CA ILE A 259 2.58 23.26 -5.63
C ILE A 259 2.69 21.80 -5.16
N THR A 260 3.84 21.42 -4.59
CA THR A 260 4.07 20.08 -4.05
C THR A 260 3.07 19.72 -2.95
N GLU A 261 2.78 20.64 -2.03
CA GLU A 261 1.76 20.46 -0.99
C GLU A 261 0.36 20.26 -1.59
N GLY A 262 -0.04 21.10 -2.56
CA GLY A 262 -1.31 20.96 -3.26
C GLY A 262 -1.45 19.61 -3.98
N VAL A 263 -0.38 19.17 -4.66
CA VAL A 263 -0.34 17.87 -5.35
C VAL A 263 -0.45 16.71 -4.36
N ASN A 264 0.20 16.80 -3.20
CA ASN A 264 0.12 15.80 -2.15
C ASN A 264 -1.30 15.67 -1.59
N LEU A 265 -2.00 16.80 -1.38
CA LEU A 265 -3.40 16.81 -0.95
C LEU A 265 -4.31 16.16 -1.99
N VAL A 266 -4.13 16.48 -3.28
CA VAL A 266 -4.89 15.88 -4.39
C VAL A 266 -4.62 14.38 -4.46
N SER A 267 -3.35 13.97 -4.38
CA SER A 267 -2.93 12.56 -4.37
C SER A 267 -3.65 11.78 -3.27
N ARG A 268 -3.59 12.26 -2.02
CA ARG A 268 -4.28 11.65 -0.87
C ARG A 268 -5.78 11.54 -1.11
N SER A 269 -6.41 12.62 -1.57
CA SER A 269 -7.86 12.67 -1.84
C SER A 269 -8.26 11.65 -2.91
N CYS A 270 -7.50 11.54 -4.00
CA CYS A 270 -7.72 10.54 -5.04
C CYS A 270 -7.67 9.11 -4.49
N LEU A 271 -6.70 8.81 -3.63
CA LEU A 271 -6.56 7.48 -3.03
C LEU A 271 -7.73 7.15 -2.11
N VAL A 272 -8.18 8.08 -1.25
CA VAL A 272 -9.34 7.84 -0.37
C VAL A 272 -10.62 7.59 -1.18
N VAL A 273 -10.84 8.37 -2.26
CA VAL A 273 -11.98 8.16 -3.18
C VAL A 273 -11.92 6.80 -3.88
N ALA A 274 -10.73 6.39 -4.33
CA ALA A 274 -10.54 5.10 -4.96
C ALA A 274 -10.82 3.95 -3.98
N VAL A 275 -10.31 4.06 -2.76
CA VAL A 275 -10.51 3.07 -1.69
C VAL A 275 -11.99 2.97 -1.29
N ALA A 276 -12.69 4.10 -1.19
CA ALA A 276 -14.14 4.12 -0.98
C ALA A 276 -14.89 3.38 -2.11
N ALA A 277 -14.50 3.64 -3.36
CA ALA A 277 -15.08 2.95 -4.52
C ALA A 277 -14.81 1.45 -4.53
N VAL A 278 -13.67 0.99 -4.01
CA VAL A 278 -13.37 -0.44 -3.82
C VAL A 278 -14.27 -1.03 -2.73
N GLY A 279 -14.46 -0.32 -1.62
CA GLY A 279 -15.45 -0.70 -0.59
C GLY A 279 -16.85 -0.87 -1.17
N MET A 280 -17.30 0.07 -2.01
CA MET A 280 -18.59 -0.01 -2.70
C MET A 280 -18.72 -1.17 -3.68
N LYS A 281 -17.63 -1.81 -4.13
CA LYS A 281 -17.71 -3.01 -4.98
C LYS A 281 -17.68 -4.30 -4.19
N THR A 282 -17.46 -4.21 -2.89
CA THR A 282 -17.29 -5.37 -2.02
C THR A 282 -18.63 -5.88 -1.53
N SER A 283 -18.87 -7.18 -1.69
CA SER A 283 -20.04 -7.83 -1.07
C SER A 283 -19.67 -8.43 0.29
N LEU A 284 -20.50 -8.19 1.32
CA LEU A 284 -20.31 -8.79 2.66
C LEU A 284 -20.41 -10.33 2.64
N GLN A 285 -21.18 -10.88 1.71
CA GLN A 285 -21.32 -12.33 1.53
C GLN A 285 -20.03 -12.96 0.98
N ALA A 286 -19.39 -12.31 0.00
CA ALA A 286 -18.05 -12.72 -0.40
C ALA A 286 -17.03 -12.49 0.71
N PHE A 287 -17.24 -11.49 1.57
CA PHE A 287 -16.40 -11.22 2.74
C PHE A 287 -16.34 -12.40 3.74
N ALA A 288 -17.42 -13.17 3.85
CA ALA A 288 -17.48 -14.34 4.73
C ALA A 288 -16.86 -15.61 4.12
N SER A 289 -16.74 -15.71 2.79
CA SER A 289 -16.33 -16.93 2.09
C SER A 289 -14.81 -17.04 1.85
N VAL A 290 -14.10 -15.92 1.85
CA VAL A 290 -12.66 -15.81 1.64
C VAL A 290 -12.06 -15.34 2.98
N GLY A 291 -11.99 -16.16 4.01
CA GLY A 291 -11.37 -17.47 4.05
C GLY A 291 -10.09 -17.32 4.85
N ARG A 292 -10.05 -17.91 6.04
CA ARG A 292 -8.99 -17.84 7.07
C ARG A 292 -7.56 -17.96 6.51
N SER A 293 -7.38 -18.59 5.36
CA SER A 293 -6.14 -18.67 4.59
C SER A 293 -5.53 -17.32 4.21
N ALA A 294 -6.34 -16.39 3.69
CA ALA A 294 -5.87 -15.06 3.27
C ALA A 294 -5.33 -14.28 4.48
N LEU A 295 -6.10 -14.26 5.57
CA LEU A 295 -5.71 -13.61 6.82
C LEU A 295 -4.45 -14.24 7.42
N ALA A 296 -4.37 -15.58 7.44
CA ALA A 296 -3.19 -16.28 7.96
C ALA A 296 -1.92 -15.96 7.16
N LEU A 297 -2.01 -15.88 5.82
CA LEU A 297 -0.90 -15.45 4.99
C LEU A 297 -0.50 -14.01 5.31
N LEU A 298 -1.44 -13.08 5.41
CA LEU A 298 -1.16 -11.68 5.76
C LEU A 298 -0.47 -11.55 7.12
N ILE A 299 -0.98 -12.23 8.15
CA ILE A 299 -0.36 -12.26 9.49
C ILE A 299 1.07 -12.80 9.39
N THR A 300 1.26 -13.91 8.67
CA THR A 300 2.58 -14.52 8.49
C THR A 300 3.56 -13.53 7.84
N LEU A 301 3.13 -12.83 6.80
CA LEU A 301 3.96 -11.85 6.09
C LEU A 301 4.22 -10.60 6.93
N THR A 302 3.24 -10.14 7.71
CA THR A 302 3.39 -9.04 8.66
C THR A 302 4.41 -9.37 9.75
N LEU A 303 4.33 -10.57 10.33
CA LEU A 303 5.33 -11.03 11.30
C LEU A 303 6.71 -11.21 10.65
N LEU A 304 6.75 -11.71 9.41
CA LEU A 304 8.00 -11.87 8.66
C LEU A 304 8.70 -10.52 8.44
N ILE A 305 7.99 -9.51 7.92
CA ILE A 305 8.61 -8.19 7.68
C ILE A 305 9.04 -7.54 8.99
N ALA A 306 8.27 -7.70 10.08
CA ALA A 306 8.67 -7.25 11.40
C ALA A 306 9.96 -7.92 11.88
N ALA A 307 10.08 -9.23 11.71
CA ALA A 307 11.28 -9.98 12.04
C ALA A 307 12.48 -9.56 11.18
N LEU A 308 12.30 -9.41 9.86
CA LEU A 308 13.35 -8.98 8.95
C LEU A 308 13.92 -7.61 9.31
N VAL A 309 13.05 -6.65 9.60
CA VAL A 309 13.49 -5.29 9.99
C VAL A 309 14.14 -5.30 11.37
N ALA A 310 13.60 -6.04 12.34
CA ALA A 310 14.21 -6.16 13.67
C ALA A 310 15.60 -6.81 13.61
N ILE A 311 15.75 -7.91 12.87
CA ILE A 311 17.04 -8.58 12.67
C ILE A 311 18.01 -7.66 11.91
N GLY A 312 17.55 -7.01 10.85
CA GLY A 312 18.36 -6.05 10.09
C GLY A 312 18.90 -4.92 10.97
N LEU A 313 18.06 -4.37 11.84
CA LEU A 313 18.47 -3.36 12.82
C LEU A 313 19.47 -3.91 13.84
N ALA A 314 19.30 -5.13 14.32
CA ALA A 314 20.25 -5.75 15.26
C ALA A 314 21.63 -6.05 14.62
N VAL A 315 21.68 -6.24 13.31
CA VAL A 315 22.93 -6.46 12.56
C VAL A 315 23.65 -5.14 12.23
N LEU A 316 22.90 -4.05 12.07
CA LEU A 316 23.42 -2.73 11.71
C LEU A 316 23.75 -1.82 12.92
N ALA A 317 23.27 -2.17 14.11
CA ALA A 317 23.56 -1.48 15.37
C ALA A 317 24.97 -1.79 15.90
#